data_AF-A0A6J5JYA2-F1
#
_entry.id   AF-A0A6J5JYA2-F1
#
_cell.length_a   1.000
_cell.length_b   1.000
_cell.length_c   1.000
_cell.angle_alpha   90.00
_cell.angle_beta   90.00
_cell.angle_gamma   90.00
#
_symmetry.space_group_name_H-M   'P 1'
#
loop_
_entity.id
_entity.type
_entity.pdbx_description
1 polymer ?
#
loop_
_entity_poly.entity_id
_entity_poly.type
_entity_poly.pdbx_seq_one_letter_code
_entity_poly.pdbx_strand_id
1 'polypeptide(L)'
;MSLIVAARFTTFPAAEEAAQKLFNAGFVEEDVTLFFVNPRGQHARFPIGGDTSTDAGSKGAPKGAGLGVTIGAVVGAIVGVGIFAAFSAPLLVSVIAAGVGAYIGSLAGAMWRTRESPEAGHRTPFHEETRDSGVLVAVHVSPDNQLEAARVLREAGGVSIERATGRWQQGRWADFDPLKQPVPLNEYSEKRA
;
A
#
# COMPACT_ATOMS: atom_id res chain seq x y z
N MET A 1 -1.15 -25.36 -7.70
CA MET A 1 -0.54 -24.01 -7.76
C MET A 1 0.31 -23.94 -9.00
N SER A 2 0.22 -22.83 -9.73
CA SER A 2 0.90 -22.61 -11.01
C SER A 2 2.16 -21.76 -10.79
N LEU A 3 3.23 -22.08 -11.52
CA LEU A 3 4.44 -21.27 -11.56
C LEU A 3 4.26 -20.19 -12.63
N ILE A 4 4.60 -18.95 -12.29
CA ILE A 4 4.36 -17.79 -13.14
C ILE A 4 5.65 -17.00 -13.26
N VAL A 5 5.99 -16.59 -14.48
CA VAL A 5 7.04 -15.59 -14.72
C VAL A 5 6.36 -14.35 -15.27
N ALA A 6 6.63 -13.20 -14.67
CA ALA A 6 6.05 -11.95 -15.12
C ALA A 6 7.13 -10.90 -15.38
N ALA A 7 6.85 -9.97 -16.29
CA ALA A 7 7.70 -8.83 -16.56
C ALA A 7 6.87 -7.56 -16.73
N ARG A 8 7.42 -6.46 -16.20
CA ARG A 8 6.84 -5.12 -16.32
C ARG A 8 7.36 -4.39 -17.54
N PHE A 9 6.44 -3.72 -18.22
CA PHE A 9 6.65 -2.82 -19.36
C PHE A 9 6.02 -1.46 -19.06
N THR A 10 6.52 -0.43 -19.74
CA THR A 10 6.04 0.95 -19.57
C THR A 10 4.87 1.29 -20.50
N THR A 11 4.67 0.54 -21.58
CA THR A 11 3.63 0.78 -22.59
C THR A 11 2.94 -0.51 -23.00
N PHE A 12 1.68 -0.40 -23.45
CA PHE A 12 0.94 -1.53 -24.01
C PHE A 12 1.58 -2.11 -25.28
N PRO A 13 2.00 -1.31 -26.28
CA PRO A 13 2.65 -1.84 -27.47
C PRO A 13 3.90 -2.69 -27.17
N ALA A 14 4.74 -2.27 -26.20
CA ALA A 14 5.91 -3.05 -25.81
C ALA A 14 5.54 -4.39 -25.16
N ALA A 15 4.48 -4.39 -24.33
CA ALA A 15 3.96 -5.59 -23.70
C ALA A 15 3.29 -6.55 -24.71
N GLU A 16 2.56 -6.01 -25.70
CA GLU A 16 1.97 -6.78 -26.79
C GLU A 16 3.04 -7.42 -27.68
N GLU A 17 4.11 -6.68 -28.00
CA GLU A 17 5.26 -7.23 -28.73
C GLU A 17 5.94 -8.36 -27.93
N ALA A 18 6.06 -8.21 -26.61
CA ALA A 18 6.58 -9.25 -25.73
C ALA A 18 5.67 -10.49 -25.71
N ALA A 19 4.35 -10.31 -25.65
CA ALA A 19 3.39 -11.41 -25.77
C ALA A 19 3.53 -12.14 -27.11
N GLN A 20 3.69 -11.40 -28.22
CA GLN A 20 3.91 -11.99 -29.53
C GLN A 20 5.21 -12.80 -29.60
N LYS A 21 6.30 -12.30 -28.98
CA LYS A 21 7.57 -13.04 -28.89
C LYS A 21 7.43 -14.33 -28.08
N LEU A 22 6.61 -14.34 -27.03
CA LEU A 22 6.28 -15.56 -26.27
C LEU A 22 5.50 -16.55 -27.14
N PHE A 23 4.51 -16.11 -27.91
CA PHE A 23 3.78 -16.98 -28.83
C PHE A 23 4.71 -17.59 -29.89
N ASN A 24 5.63 -16.80 -30.44
CA ASN A 24 6.62 -17.28 -31.39
C ASN A 24 7.62 -18.29 -30.76
N ALA A 25 7.82 -18.23 -29.45
CA ALA A 25 8.62 -19.17 -28.68
C ALA A 25 7.83 -20.43 -28.25
N GLY A 26 6.55 -20.55 -28.62
CA GLY A 26 5.73 -21.74 -28.39
C GLY A 26 4.87 -21.70 -27.11
N PHE A 27 4.80 -20.56 -26.41
CA PHE A 27 3.82 -20.38 -25.34
C PHE A 27 2.43 -20.21 -25.94
N VAL A 28 1.41 -20.83 -25.35
CA VAL A 28 0.03 -20.74 -25.83
C VAL A 28 -0.66 -19.48 -25.29
N GLU A 29 -1.68 -18.99 -26.01
CA GLU A 29 -2.43 -17.80 -25.59
C GLU A 29 -3.05 -17.95 -24.20
N GLU A 30 -3.52 -19.15 -23.87
CA GLU A 30 -4.06 -19.46 -22.55
C GLU A 30 -3.03 -19.44 -21.42
N ASP A 31 -1.73 -19.40 -21.72
CA ASP A 31 -0.66 -19.29 -20.72
C ASP A 31 -0.09 -17.87 -20.63
N VAL A 32 -0.53 -16.92 -21.47
CA VAL A 32 -0.03 -15.55 -21.48
C VAL A 32 -1.17 -14.59 -21.16
N THR A 33 -0.96 -13.73 -20.18
CA THR A 33 -1.92 -12.69 -19.83
C THR A 33 -1.23 -11.34 -19.71
N LEU A 34 -1.90 -10.30 -20.21
CA LEU A 34 -1.44 -8.93 -20.18
C LEU A 34 -2.47 -8.10 -19.44
N PHE A 35 -2.02 -7.34 -18.43
CA PHE A 35 -2.88 -6.46 -17.67
C PHE A 35 -2.12 -5.25 -17.12
N PHE A 36 -2.85 -4.21 -16.73
CA PHE A 36 -2.26 -3.01 -16.14
C PHE A 36 -2.29 -3.08 -14.61
N VAL A 37 -1.17 -2.71 -13.99
CA VAL A 37 -1.03 -2.56 -12.55
C VAL A 37 -1.03 -1.08 -12.22
N ASN A 38 -2.00 -0.67 -11.41
CA ASN A 38 -2.18 0.72 -11.01
C ASN A 38 -1.00 1.24 -10.18
N PRO A 39 -0.81 2.58 -10.16
CA PRO A 39 0.06 3.23 -9.20
C PRO A 39 -0.32 2.91 -7.75
N ARG A 40 0.66 3.06 -6.86
CA ARG A 40 0.48 2.91 -5.41
C ARG A 40 -0.63 3.84 -4.91
N GLY A 41 -1.43 3.35 -3.97
CA GLY A 41 -2.60 4.02 -3.42
C GLY A 41 -3.85 3.96 -4.31
N GLN A 42 -3.80 3.31 -5.48
CA GLN A 42 -4.91 3.27 -6.44
C GLN A 42 -5.42 1.84 -6.72
N HIS A 43 -5.32 0.92 -5.76
CA HIS A 43 -5.86 -0.43 -5.89
C HIS A 43 -7.26 -0.61 -5.26
N ALA A 44 -7.80 0.46 -4.65
CA ALA A 44 -9.17 0.52 -4.11
C ALA A 44 -9.54 -0.64 -3.16
N ARG A 45 -8.62 -1.00 -2.24
CA ARG A 45 -8.84 -2.09 -1.26
C ARG A 45 -9.73 -1.69 -0.09
N PHE A 46 -9.96 -0.40 0.12
CA PHE A 46 -10.83 0.13 1.17
C PHE A 46 -12.08 0.79 0.57
N PRO A 47 -13.19 0.90 1.33
CA PRO A 47 -14.45 1.46 0.83
C PRO A 47 -14.35 2.88 0.23
N ILE A 48 -13.34 3.65 0.65
CA ILE A 48 -13.07 5.02 0.19
C ILE A 48 -11.87 5.11 -0.77
N GLY A 49 -11.37 3.97 -1.26
CA GLY A 49 -10.15 3.88 -2.07
C GLY A 49 -8.88 3.70 -1.24
N GLY A 50 -7.73 3.60 -1.91
CA GLY A 50 -6.44 3.41 -1.24
C GLY A 50 -6.07 1.95 -0.98
N ASP A 51 -4.82 1.79 -0.52
CA ASP A 51 -4.18 0.48 -0.27
C ASP A 51 -3.98 0.22 1.24
N THR A 52 -4.18 1.24 2.08
CA THR A 52 -4.13 1.15 3.56
C THR A 52 -5.29 1.91 4.20
N SER A 53 -5.78 1.42 5.35
CA SER A 53 -6.81 2.11 6.14
C SER A 53 -6.28 3.29 6.95
N THR A 54 -4.99 3.26 7.28
CA THR A 54 -4.37 4.26 8.16
C THR A 54 -2.90 4.37 7.82
N ASP A 55 -2.46 5.60 7.57
CA ASP A 55 -1.05 5.88 7.31
C ASP A 55 -0.18 5.43 8.47
N ALA A 56 1.00 4.90 8.15
CA ALA A 56 1.94 4.38 9.16
C ALA A 56 2.27 5.43 10.24
N GLY A 57 2.45 6.70 9.84
CA GLY A 57 2.71 7.81 10.76
C GLY A 57 1.50 8.26 11.59
N SER A 58 0.30 7.79 11.26
CA SER A 58 -0.95 8.20 11.90
C SER A 58 -1.57 7.12 12.80
N LYS A 59 -0.95 5.92 12.87
CA LYS A 59 -1.45 4.80 13.70
C LYS A 59 -1.60 5.17 15.18
N GLY A 60 -0.76 6.07 15.69
CA GLY A 60 -0.82 6.57 17.07
C GLY A 60 -1.91 7.62 17.33
N ALA A 61 -2.45 8.27 16.29
CA ALA A 61 -3.34 9.41 16.42
C ALA A 61 -4.63 9.10 17.20
N PRO A 62 -5.37 7.99 16.96
CA PRO A 62 -6.59 7.71 17.72
C PRO A 62 -6.34 7.52 19.22
N LYS A 63 -5.26 6.83 19.58
CA LYS A 63 -4.87 6.62 20.99
C LYS A 63 -4.48 7.95 21.64
N GLY A 64 -3.68 8.76 20.94
CA GLY A 64 -3.28 10.09 21.40
C GLY A 64 -4.47 11.02 21.57
N ALA A 65 -5.42 11.00 20.64
CA ALA A 65 -6.65 11.78 20.71
C ALA A 65 -7.48 11.41 21.93
N GLY A 66 -7.71 10.11 22.20
CA GLY A 66 -8.49 9.67 23.36
C GLY A 66 -7.89 10.10 24.70
N LEU A 67 -6.56 9.96 24.86
CA LEU A 67 -5.86 10.45 26.04
C LEU A 67 -5.97 11.99 26.16
N GLY A 68 -5.79 12.68 25.03
CA GLY A 68 -5.90 14.12 24.93
C GLY A 68 -7.28 14.67 25.30
N VAL A 69 -8.36 14.05 24.81
CA VAL A 69 -9.75 14.39 25.17
C VAL A 69 -9.92 14.38 26.68
N THR A 70 -9.44 13.32 27.34
CA THR A 70 -9.65 13.11 28.77
C THR A 70 -8.92 14.19 29.58
N ILE A 71 -7.63 14.38 29.32
CA ILE A 71 -6.81 15.39 30.02
C ILE A 71 -7.35 16.80 29.75
N GLY A 72 -7.62 17.10 28.48
CA GLY A 72 -8.14 18.39 28.05
C GLY A 72 -9.49 18.72 28.67
N ALA A 73 -10.41 17.76 28.74
CA ALA A 73 -11.73 17.94 29.36
C ALA A 73 -11.62 18.25 30.85
N VAL A 74 -10.75 17.54 31.58
CA VAL A 74 -10.54 17.76 33.02
C VAL A 74 -9.97 19.15 33.26
N VAL A 75 -8.92 19.54 32.53
CA VAL A 75 -8.32 20.88 32.65
C VAL A 75 -9.33 21.98 32.30
N GLY A 76 -10.07 21.80 31.20
CA GLY A 76 -11.12 22.73 30.77
C GLY A 76 -12.24 22.86 31.79
N ALA A 77 -12.68 21.76 32.41
CA ALA A 77 -13.67 21.77 33.47
C ALA A 77 -13.18 22.53 34.71
N ILE A 78 -11.93 22.33 35.13
CA ILE A 78 -11.33 23.05 36.26
C ILE A 78 -11.33 24.56 36.01
N VAL A 79 -10.90 25.01 34.83
CA VAL A 79 -10.95 26.43 34.43
C VAL A 79 -12.39 26.95 34.43
N GLY A 80 -13.31 26.16 33.88
CA GLY A 80 -14.73 26.47 33.84
C GLY A 80 -15.37 26.62 35.23
N VAL A 81 -14.98 25.79 36.20
CA VAL A 81 -15.42 25.92 37.60
C VAL A 81 -14.86 27.19 38.24
N GLY A 82 -13.60 27.55 37.93
CA GLY A 82 -13.01 28.82 38.38
C GLY A 82 -13.77 30.04 37.88
N ILE A 83 -14.15 30.05 36.59
CA ILE A 83 -14.96 31.13 35.99
C ILE A 83 -16.36 31.18 36.62
N PHE A 84 -17.00 30.01 36.79
CA PHE A 84 -18.28 29.89 37.47
C PHE A 84 -18.23 30.53 38.87
N ALA A 85 -17.24 30.14 39.68
CA ALA A 85 -17.12 30.61 41.05
C ALA A 85 -16.78 32.11 41.16
N ALA A 86 -15.91 32.62 40.28
CA ALA A 86 -15.46 34.00 40.33
C ALA A 86 -16.51 35.00 39.82
N PHE A 87 -17.32 34.61 38.82
CA PHE A 87 -18.24 35.52 38.13
C PHE A 87 -19.72 35.14 38.26
N SER A 88 -20.05 34.12 39.08
CA SER A 88 -21.41 33.54 39.15
C SER A 88 -21.97 33.19 37.77
N ALA A 89 -21.07 32.76 36.87
CA ALA A 89 -21.45 32.43 35.50
C ALA A 89 -22.39 31.22 35.48
N PRO A 90 -23.17 30.98 34.41
CA PRO A 90 -23.98 29.76 34.33
C PRO A 90 -23.12 28.50 34.32
N LEU A 91 -23.61 27.39 34.92
CA LEU A 91 -22.92 26.08 34.88
C LEU A 91 -22.60 25.61 33.46
N LEU A 92 -23.35 26.08 32.46
CA LEU A 92 -23.09 25.83 31.05
C LEU A 92 -21.69 26.28 30.62
N VAL A 93 -21.14 27.34 31.24
CA VAL A 93 -19.78 27.82 30.96
C VAL A 93 -18.74 26.77 31.30
N SER A 94 -18.93 26.00 32.37
CA SER A 94 -18.01 24.93 32.75
C SER A 94 -18.08 23.74 31.79
N VAL A 95 -19.26 23.41 31.28
CA VAL A 95 -19.45 22.36 30.27
C VAL A 95 -18.81 22.78 28.93
N ILE A 96 -18.99 24.03 28.51
CA ILE A 96 -18.37 24.56 27.31
C ILE A 96 -16.84 24.57 27.46
N ALA A 97 -16.32 25.03 28.61
CA ALA A 97 -14.88 25.05 28.87
C ALA A 97 -14.28 23.64 28.86
N ALA A 98 -14.97 22.65 29.43
CA ALA A 98 -14.59 21.24 29.34
C ALA A 98 -14.58 20.74 27.88
N GLY A 99 -15.60 21.06 27.09
CA GLY A 99 -15.67 20.69 25.67
C GLY A 99 -14.54 21.28 24.84
N VAL A 100 -14.24 22.58 25.02
CA VAL A 100 -13.11 23.25 24.35
C VAL A 100 -11.79 22.63 24.77
N GLY A 101 -11.61 22.37 26.07
CA GLY A 101 -10.45 21.68 26.60
C GLY A 101 -10.27 20.30 25.98
N ALA A 102 -11.35 19.51 25.89
CA ALA A 102 -11.34 18.19 25.27
C ALA A 102 -10.94 18.25 23.79
N TYR A 103 -11.46 19.22 23.04
CA TYR A 103 -11.12 19.42 21.63
C TYR A 103 -9.62 19.72 21.45
N ILE A 104 -9.11 20.74 22.15
CA ILE A 104 -7.68 21.12 22.09
C ILE A 104 -6.80 19.97 22.56
N GLY A 105 -7.18 19.32 23.65
CA GLY A 105 -6.46 18.17 24.20
C GLY A 105 -6.39 17.01 23.20
N SER A 106 -7.50 16.68 22.53
CA SER A 106 -7.54 15.61 21.52
C SER A 106 -6.59 15.88 20.36
N LEU A 107 -6.55 17.12 19.87
CA LEU A 107 -5.67 17.53 18.79
C LEU A 107 -4.21 17.45 19.23
N ALA A 108 -3.87 18.03 20.40
CA ALA A 108 -2.52 18.02 20.94
C ALA A 108 -2.02 16.60 21.23
N GLY A 109 -2.86 15.76 21.84
CA GLY A 109 -2.54 14.36 22.14
C GLY A 109 -2.35 13.52 20.89
N ALA A 110 -3.20 13.71 19.87
CA ALA A 110 -3.03 13.06 18.57
C ALA A 110 -1.69 13.45 17.93
N MET A 111 -1.37 14.75 17.86
CA MET A 111 -0.12 15.26 17.29
C MET A 111 1.12 14.80 18.03
N TRP A 112 1.07 14.72 19.36
CA TRP A 112 2.19 14.21 20.14
C TRP A 112 2.43 12.74 19.79
N ARG A 113 1.38 11.92 19.80
CA ARG A 113 1.53 10.49 19.56
C ARG A 113 1.92 10.13 18.12
N THR A 114 1.59 10.97 17.15
CA THR A 114 2.10 10.81 15.77
C THR A 114 3.57 11.19 15.64
N ARG A 115 4.08 12.17 16.42
CA ARG A 115 5.51 12.51 16.47
C ARG A 115 6.34 11.46 17.20
N GLU A 116 5.77 10.85 18.23
CA GLU A 116 6.43 9.84 19.06
C GLU A 116 6.45 8.44 18.47
N SER A 117 5.72 8.16 17.38
CA SER A 117 5.79 6.86 16.71
C SER A 117 7.07 6.78 15.88
N PRO A 118 8.18 6.22 16.41
CA PRO A 118 9.47 6.17 15.74
C PRO A 118 9.57 4.93 14.84
N GLU A 119 8.55 4.05 14.85
CA GLU A 119 8.41 2.90 13.95
C GLU A 119 8.14 3.31 12.48
N ALA A 120 8.05 4.62 12.21
CA ALA A 120 8.17 5.15 10.86
C ALA A 120 9.64 5.26 10.39
N GLY A 121 10.62 4.92 11.24
CA GLY A 121 11.98 4.66 10.84
C GLY A 121 12.13 3.23 10.33
N HIS A 122 12.28 3.07 9.01
CA HIS A 122 12.81 1.90 8.28
C HIS A 122 11.85 0.83 7.73
N ARG A 123 10.56 0.78 8.09
CA ARG A 123 9.59 -0.10 7.42
C ARG A 123 8.18 0.49 7.43
N THR A 124 7.92 1.43 6.52
CA THR A 124 6.52 1.75 6.20
C THR A 124 5.97 0.62 5.31
N PRO A 125 4.74 0.13 5.54
CA PRO A 125 4.08 -0.79 4.61
C PRO A 125 4.03 -0.22 3.17
N PHE A 126 3.94 1.11 3.06
CA PHE A 126 4.06 1.87 1.81
C PHE A 126 5.41 1.69 1.09
N HIS A 127 6.49 1.33 1.80
CA HIS A 127 7.79 0.97 1.20
C HIS A 127 7.92 -0.53 0.92
N GLU A 128 7.14 -1.39 1.58
CA GLU A 128 7.13 -2.84 1.34
C GLU A 128 6.31 -3.22 0.09
N GLU A 129 5.41 -2.34 -0.36
CA GLU A 129 4.83 -2.37 -1.71
C GLU A 129 5.86 -1.92 -2.75
N THR A 130 6.74 -2.84 -3.12
CA THR A 130 7.88 -2.52 -4.00
C THR A 130 7.53 -2.61 -5.49
N ARG A 131 6.38 -3.19 -5.89
CA ARG A 131 6.07 -3.37 -7.31
C ARG A 131 5.74 -2.02 -7.96
N ASP A 132 6.48 -1.68 -9.01
CA ASP A 132 6.24 -0.47 -9.80
C ASP A 132 5.00 -0.67 -10.69
N SER A 133 4.25 0.41 -10.93
CA SER A 133 3.11 0.42 -11.85
C SER A 133 3.55 0.26 -13.31
N GLY A 134 2.62 -0.22 -14.13
CA GLY A 134 2.85 -0.39 -15.57
C GLY A 134 2.04 -1.55 -16.15
N VAL A 135 2.38 -1.93 -17.37
CA VAL A 135 1.77 -3.09 -18.02
C VAL A 135 2.56 -4.32 -17.62
N LEU A 136 1.89 -5.31 -17.03
CA LEU A 136 2.48 -6.58 -16.65
C LEU A 136 2.09 -7.64 -17.67
N VAL A 137 3.09 -8.35 -18.20
CA VAL A 137 2.89 -9.59 -18.94
C VAL A 137 3.24 -10.72 -17.99
N ALA A 138 2.28 -11.59 -17.71
CA ALA A 138 2.46 -12.77 -16.88
C ALA A 138 2.28 -14.04 -17.73
N VAL A 139 3.18 -14.98 -17.54
CA VAL A 139 3.24 -16.23 -18.29
C VAL A 139 3.17 -17.38 -17.32
N HIS A 140 2.22 -18.28 -17.52
CA HIS A 140 2.17 -19.56 -16.85
C HIS A 140 3.26 -20.47 -17.43
N VAL A 141 4.09 -21.00 -16.55
CA VAL A 141 5.27 -21.77 -16.92
C VAL A 141 5.35 -23.06 -16.09
N SER A 142 6.12 -24.01 -16.61
CA SER A 142 6.64 -25.16 -15.90
C SER A 142 8.08 -24.86 -15.41
N PRO A 143 8.64 -25.68 -14.50
CA PRO A 143 10.04 -25.55 -14.09
C PRO A 143 11.04 -25.59 -15.24
N ASP A 144 10.70 -26.27 -16.34
CA ASP A 144 11.58 -26.52 -17.48
C ASP A 144 11.66 -25.32 -18.44
N ASN A 145 10.56 -24.58 -18.62
CA ASN A 145 10.48 -23.43 -19.54
C ASN A 145 10.50 -22.05 -18.86
N GLN A 146 10.55 -21.98 -17.51
CA GLN A 146 10.57 -20.70 -16.77
C GLN A 146 11.75 -19.79 -17.18
N LEU A 147 12.93 -20.37 -17.46
CA LEU A 147 14.13 -19.61 -17.82
C LEU A 147 14.04 -19.07 -19.25
N GLU A 148 13.40 -19.82 -20.14
CA GLU A 148 13.13 -19.39 -21.51
C GLU A 148 12.11 -18.26 -21.53
N ALA A 149 10.99 -18.38 -20.80
CA ALA A 149 10.02 -17.30 -20.65
C ALA A 149 10.68 -16.01 -20.11
N ALA A 150 11.49 -16.14 -19.05
CA ALA A 150 12.23 -15.01 -18.48
C ALA A 150 13.20 -14.38 -19.49
N ARG A 151 13.87 -15.19 -20.33
CA ARG A 151 14.75 -14.70 -21.39
C ARG A 151 13.99 -13.92 -22.45
N VAL A 152 12.91 -14.48 -22.98
CA VAL A 152 12.07 -13.84 -23.99
C VAL A 152 11.53 -12.50 -23.50
N LEU A 153 11.01 -12.47 -22.27
CA LEU A 153 10.50 -11.25 -21.65
C LEU A 153 11.59 -10.18 -21.47
N ARG A 154 12.83 -10.59 -21.13
CA ARG A 154 13.96 -9.66 -21.03
C ARG A 154 14.37 -9.09 -22.38
N GLU A 155 14.50 -9.95 -23.39
CA GLU A 155 14.89 -9.55 -24.75
C GLU A 155 13.82 -8.66 -25.40
N ALA A 156 12.57 -8.80 -24.99
CA ALA A 156 11.49 -7.89 -25.35
C ALA A 156 11.52 -6.53 -24.60
N GLY A 157 12.45 -6.32 -23.66
CA GLY A 157 12.59 -5.07 -22.92
C GLY A 157 11.90 -5.03 -21.54
N GLY A 158 11.55 -6.18 -20.98
CA GLY A 158 10.99 -6.27 -19.63
C GLY A 158 11.95 -5.76 -18.55
N VAL A 159 11.49 -4.82 -17.72
CA VAL A 159 12.34 -4.08 -16.77
C VAL A 159 12.41 -4.74 -15.38
N SER A 160 11.40 -5.53 -15.02
CA SER A 160 11.28 -6.14 -13.68
C SER A 160 10.75 -7.55 -13.82
N ILE A 161 11.66 -8.48 -14.09
CA ILE A 161 11.33 -9.89 -14.30
C ILE A 161 11.23 -10.57 -12.94
N GLU A 162 10.08 -11.14 -12.67
CA GLU A 162 9.73 -11.73 -11.39
C GLU A 162 9.22 -13.15 -11.56
N ARG A 163 9.46 -13.95 -10.53
CA ARG A 163 8.87 -15.26 -10.34
C ARG A 163 7.74 -15.15 -9.34
N ALA A 164 6.63 -15.78 -9.65
CA ALA A 164 5.49 -15.88 -8.76
C ALA A 164 4.92 -17.29 -8.74
N THR A 165 4.09 -17.54 -7.72
CA THR A 165 3.28 -18.75 -7.63
C THR A 165 1.89 -18.33 -7.23
N GLY A 166 0.89 -18.84 -7.94
CA GLY A 166 -0.50 -18.43 -7.80
C GLY A 166 -1.47 -19.41 -8.45
N ARG A 167 -2.71 -18.96 -8.63
CA ARG A 167 -3.77 -19.67 -9.33
C ARG A 167 -3.91 -19.10 -10.73
N TRP A 168 -3.73 -19.96 -11.71
CA TRP A 168 -4.05 -19.68 -13.09
C TRP A 168 -5.44 -20.22 -13.42
N GLN A 169 -6.35 -19.37 -13.91
CA GLN A 169 -7.72 -19.76 -14.27
C GLN A 169 -8.16 -18.97 -15.50
N GLN A 170 -8.75 -19.66 -16.49
CA GLN A 170 -9.29 -19.05 -17.72
C GLN A 170 -8.29 -18.13 -18.44
N GLY A 171 -7.02 -18.57 -18.54
CA GLY A 171 -5.97 -17.80 -19.19
C GLY A 171 -5.49 -16.56 -18.44
N ARG A 172 -5.74 -16.51 -17.11
CA ARG A 172 -5.40 -15.34 -16.29
C ARG A 172 -4.80 -15.74 -14.95
N TRP A 173 -3.95 -14.86 -14.44
CA TRP A 173 -3.47 -14.91 -13.06
C TRP A 173 -4.58 -14.41 -12.12
N ALA A 174 -5.32 -15.35 -11.53
CA ALA A 174 -6.57 -15.09 -10.83
C ALA A 174 -6.40 -14.54 -9.40
N ASP A 175 -5.27 -14.80 -8.76
CA ASP A 175 -4.95 -14.38 -7.39
C ASP A 175 -3.77 -13.41 -7.34
N PHE A 176 -3.61 -12.59 -8.39
CA PHE A 176 -2.60 -11.55 -8.42
C PHE A 176 -2.78 -10.56 -7.25
N ASP A 177 -1.71 -10.36 -6.49
CA ASP A 177 -1.65 -9.37 -5.42
C ASP A 177 -0.59 -8.30 -5.77
N PRO A 178 -1.00 -7.07 -6.11
CA PRO A 178 -0.06 -5.99 -6.45
C PRO A 178 0.87 -5.62 -5.29
N LEU A 179 0.45 -5.87 -4.04
CA LEU A 179 1.20 -5.50 -2.84
C LEU A 179 2.22 -6.57 -2.43
N LYS A 180 2.10 -7.79 -2.98
CA LYS A 180 3.04 -8.87 -2.70
C LYS A 180 4.39 -8.55 -3.30
N GLN A 181 5.45 -8.60 -2.49
CA GLN A 181 6.81 -8.33 -2.94
C GLN A 181 7.19 -9.25 -4.11
N PRO A 182 7.64 -8.67 -5.24
CA PRO A 182 8.20 -9.44 -6.35
C PRO A 182 9.35 -10.31 -5.89
N VAL A 183 9.36 -11.59 -6.25
CA VAL A 183 10.55 -12.42 -6.09
C VAL A 183 11.35 -12.28 -7.39
N PRO A 184 12.48 -11.56 -7.41
CA PRO A 184 13.27 -11.43 -8.61
C PRO A 184 13.77 -12.80 -9.05
N LEU A 185 13.81 -13.03 -10.36
CA LEU A 185 14.44 -14.23 -10.90
C LEU A 185 15.95 -13.95 -10.99
N ASN A 186 16.69 -14.40 -9.95
CA ASN A 186 18.06 -13.98 -9.60
C ASN A 186 19.12 -14.01 -10.72
N GLU A 187 18.91 -14.75 -11.81
CA GLU A 187 19.82 -14.71 -12.97
C GLU A 187 19.77 -13.36 -13.73
N TYR A 188 18.77 -12.52 -13.47
CA TYR A 188 18.49 -11.31 -14.25
C TYR A 188 18.30 -10.04 -13.41
N SER A 189 18.49 -10.12 -12.10
CA SER A 189 18.42 -8.97 -11.18
C SER A 189 19.68 -8.10 -11.16
N GLU A 190 20.78 -8.57 -11.76
CA GLU A 190 22.05 -7.83 -11.83
C GLU A 190 22.08 -6.90 -13.04
N LYS A 191 21.48 -5.70 -12.90
CA LYS A 191 21.94 -4.45 -13.52
C LYS A 191 21.13 -3.27 -12.97
N ARG A 192 21.38 -2.94 -11.71
CA ARG A 192 21.19 -1.59 -11.19
C ARG A 192 22.51 -1.15 -10.56
N ALA A 193 23.34 -0.52 -11.38
CA ALA A 193 24.37 0.43 -10.98
C ALA A 193 24.20 1.66 -11.87
#